data_AF-A0A5D4TVY5-F1
#
_entry.id   AF-A0A5D4TVY5-F1
#
_cell.length_a   1.000
_cell.length_b   1.000
_cell.length_c   1.000
_cell.angle_alpha   90.00
_cell.angle_beta   90.00
_cell.angle_gamma   90.00
#
_symmetry.space_group_name_H-M   'P 1'
#
loop_
_entity.id
_entity.type
_entity.pdbx_description
1 polymer ?
#
loop_
_entity_poly.entity_id
_entity_poly.type
_entity_poly.pdbx_seq_one_letter_code
_entity_poly.pdbx_strand_id
1 'polypeptide(L)'
;MVAHYRGYFRWGHRCFLLFSCFPYDNGRSRLYPALFIFQEKNEGTGRMSVVGVDAGGTLTKIVYKENGRLHFKTFSSEQQENVLQWLTLLAKHHKLYITGGKAEKWGETFPQAHIVGEFIAVCSGAKLLLKEEKSDLKQFILINIGTGTSIFKVDENGCERLLGSGLGGGTFMGLGGLLTGESDYYELVRLSKEGKRELVDLSVRDVYEAMNSPVPEHLTASNFAKGDSSSKKEDKLRALTNMIAETIILLASQASQAHKLEHFVFIGSTLKSNPALKEDLTQFQELLSYTPIFPEKGAYAGSLGAFEIGREAEHSQNRQ
;
A
#
# COMPACT_ATOMS: atom_id res chain seq x y z
N MET A 1 -39.39 36.74 -8.82
CA MET A 1 -38.57 36.95 -10.03
C MET A 1 -37.14 36.56 -9.70
N VAL A 2 -36.71 35.37 -10.11
CA VAL A 2 -35.30 34.96 -10.03
C VAL A 2 -34.91 34.54 -11.44
N ALA A 3 -33.99 35.30 -12.04
CA ALA A 3 -33.54 35.10 -13.40
C ALA A 3 -32.67 33.83 -13.48
N HIS A 4 -33.11 32.84 -14.24
CA HIS A 4 -32.27 31.73 -14.66
C HIS A 4 -31.33 32.21 -15.76
N TYR A 5 -30.06 32.45 -15.44
CA TYR A 5 -29.03 32.59 -16.47
C TYR A 5 -28.65 31.20 -16.99
N ARG A 6 -29.13 30.88 -18.21
CA ARG A 6 -28.63 29.76 -19.02
C ARG A 6 -27.60 30.31 -20.01
N GLY A 7 -26.32 30.18 -19.70
CA GLY A 7 -25.25 30.43 -20.66
C GLY A 7 -24.88 29.14 -21.41
N TYR A 8 -24.99 29.13 -22.73
CA TYR A 8 -24.43 28.09 -23.60
C TYR A 8 -23.14 28.63 -24.22
N PHE A 9 -22.01 27.94 -24.03
CA PHE A 9 -20.81 28.14 -24.85
C PHE A 9 -20.64 26.92 -25.77
N ARG A 10 -20.47 27.18 -27.07
CA ARG A 10 -20.41 26.17 -28.12
C ARG A 10 -18.98 26.12 -28.68
N TRP A 11 -18.28 25.00 -28.54
CA TRP A 11 -17.06 24.70 -29.29
C TRP A 11 -16.93 23.19 -29.54
N GLY A 12 -17.20 22.74 -30.77
CA GLY A 12 -16.86 21.40 -31.28
C GLY A 12 -17.65 20.19 -30.76
N HIS A 13 -17.46 19.04 -31.42
CA HIS A 13 -18.14 17.74 -31.21
C HIS A 13 -17.72 17.03 -29.90
N ARG A 14 -18.10 17.56 -28.74
CA ARG A 14 -18.04 16.84 -27.46
C ARG A 14 -19.34 17.06 -26.65
N CYS A 15 -19.90 15.98 -26.11
CA CYS A 15 -20.98 16.04 -25.12
C CYS A 15 -20.37 16.19 -23.71
N PHE A 16 -20.87 17.16 -22.94
CA PHE A 16 -20.72 17.25 -21.48
C PHE A 16 -22.05 17.73 -20.88
N LEU A 17 -22.47 17.14 -19.76
CA LEU A 17 -23.41 17.62 -18.71
C LEU A 17 -23.51 16.50 -17.64
N LEU A 18 -23.68 16.71 -16.32
CA LEU A 18 -24.23 17.81 -15.53
C LEU A 18 -23.51 17.93 -14.17
N PHE A 19 -23.27 19.16 -13.71
CA PHE A 19 -23.02 19.47 -12.30
C PHE A 19 -24.34 19.52 -11.54
N SER A 20 -24.43 18.85 -10.40
CA SER A 20 -25.43 19.15 -9.36
C SER A 20 -24.71 19.76 -8.15
N CYS A 21 -24.79 21.08 -8.02
CA CYS A 21 -24.59 21.74 -6.72
C CYS A 21 -25.90 21.61 -5.95
N PHE A 22 -25.90 20.87 -4.84
CA PHE A 22 -26.92 21.02 -3.81
C PHE A 22 -26.50 22.15 -2.87
N PRO A 23 -27.38 23.11 -2.54
CA PRO A 23 -27.12 24.02 -1.43
C PRO A 23 -27.37 23.27 -0.11
N TYR A 24 -26.40 23.29 0.79
CA TYR A 24 -26.67 23.14 2.22
C TYR A 24 -25.88 24.21 2.97
N ASP A 25 -26.51 24.70 4.02
CA ASP A 25 -26.17 25.88 4.80
C ASP A 25 -24.74 25.85 5.40
N ASN A 26 -24.19 27.03 5.66
CA ASN A 26 -22.87 27.31 6.27
C ASN A 26 -21.61 27.16 5.39
N GLY A 27 -21.47 28.05 4.39
CA GLY A 27 -20.25 28.86 4.20
C GLY A 27 -18.89 28.19 3.92
N ARG A 28 -18.79 26.88 3.70
CA ARG A 28 -17.54 26.22 3.26
C ARG A 28 -17.77 25.39 2.00
N SER A 29 -17.27 25.89 0.88
CA SER A 29 -17.20 25.14 -0.39
C SER A 29 -16.13 24.04 -0.29
N ARG A 30 -16.55 22.77 -0.20
CA ARG A 30 -15.68 21.63 -0.51
C ARG A 30 -15.83 21.29 -2.00
N LEU A 31 -14.75 21.43 -2.75
CA LEU A 31 -14.63 20.89 -4.11
C LEU A 31 -14.62 19.36 -4.02
N TYR A 32 -15.68 18.71 -4.48
CA TYR A 32 -15.65 17.27 -4.75
C TYR A 32 -14.84 17.04 -6.03
N PRO A 33 -13.97 16.00 -6.10
CA PRO A 33 -13.23 15.72 -7.32
C PRO A 33 -14.22 15.41 -8.44
N ALA A 34 -14.10 16.17 -9.53
CA ALA A 34 -14.89 16.00 -10.74
C ALA A 34 -14.80 14.55 -11.23
N LEU A 35 -15.96 13.93 -11.39
CA LEU A 35 -16.14 12.60 -11.94
C LEU A 35 -15.77 12.65 -13.43
N PHE A 36 -14.51 12.39 -13.76
CA PHE A 36 -14.09 12.22 -15.15
C PHE A 36 -14.70 10.92 -15.69
N ILE A 37 -15.70 11.07 -16.56
CA ILE A 37 -16.33 9.98 -17.28
C ILE A 37 -15.34 9.45 -18.32
N PHE A 38 -15.00 8.17 -18.16
CA PHE A 38 -14.27 7.35 -19.12
C PHE A 38 -14.94 7.41 -20.50
N GLN A 39 -14.21 7.86 -21.50
CA GLN A 39 -14.45 7.47 -22.89
C GLN A 39 -13.11 7.26 -23.56
N GLU A 40 -12.55 6.06 -23.42
CA GLU A 40 -11.62 5.58 -24.43
C GLU A 40 -12.48 5.35 -25.69
N LYS A 41 -12.21 6.12 -26.76
CA LYS A 41 -12.63 5.70 -28.09
C LYS A 41 -11.87 4.41 -28.35
N ASN A 42 -12.56 3.29 -28.17
CA ASN A 42 -12.11 2.02 -28.67
C ASN A 42 -12.08 2.16 -30.20
N GLU A 43 -10.93 2.52 -30.75
CA GLU A 43 -10.69 2.50 -32.19
C GLU A 43 -10.76 1.02 -32.63
N GLY A 44 -11.96 0.58 -32.97
CA GLY A 44 -12.21 -0.58 -33.83
C GLY A 44 -11.95 -2.00 -33.29
N THR A 45 -11.46 -2.22 -32.06
CA THR A 45 -11.05 -3.58 -31.65
C THR A 45 -12.04 -4.40 -30.83
N GLY A 46 -13.15 -3.82 -30.34
CA GLY A 46 -14.11 -4.55 -29.49
C GLY A 46 -13.54 -5.09 -28.17
N ARG A 47 -12.30 -4.75 -27.81
CA ARG A 47 -11.62 -5.24 -26.60
C ARG A 47 -12.08 -4.47 -25.37
N MET A 48 -12.49 -5.18 -24.32
CA MET A 48 -12.65 -4.56 -23.00
C MET A 48 -11.28 -4.43 -22.35
N SER A 49 -10.93 -3.23 -21.89
CA SER A 49 -9.69 -2.98 -21.15
C SER A 49 -9.78 -3.54 -19.72
N VAL A 50 -8.63 -3.80 -19.11
CA VAL A 50 -8.53 -4.45 -17.80
C VAL A 50 -8.37 -3.40 -16.70
N VAL A 51 -9.04 -3.62 -15.57
CA VAL A 51 -8.86 -2.85 -14.34
C VAL A 51 -8.49 -3.82 -13.21
N GLY A 52 -7.32 -3.61 -12.62
CA GLY A 52 -6.87 -4.34 -11.44
C GLY A 52 -7.29 -3.63 -10.15
N VAL A 53 -7.88 -4.37 -9.23
CA VAL A 53 -8.41 -3.85 -7.96
C VAL A 53 -7.84 -4.68 -6.83
N ASP A 54 -7.21 -4.03 -5.85
CA ASP A 54 -6.85 -4.63 -4.57
C ASP A 54 -7.76 -4.04 -3.50
N ALA A 55 -8.76 -4.83 -3.11
CA ALA A 55 -9.75 -4.51 -2.11
C ALA A 55 -9.25 -4.97 -0.72
N GLY A 56 -8.25 -4.27 -0.20
CA GLY A 56 -7.68 -4.55 1.11
C GLY A 56 -8.61 -4.22 2.30
N GLY A 57 -8.19 -4.61 3.50
CA GLY A 57 -8.94 -4.34 4.74
C GLY A 57 -9.16 -2.84 4.98
N THR A 58 -8.09 -2.06 4.91
CA THR A 58 -8.08 -0.62 5.22
C THR A 58 -8.20 0.28 3.98
N LEU A 59 -7.56 -0.09 2.88
CA LEU A 59 -7.46 0.76 1.69
C LEU A 59 -7.72 -0.07 0.42
N THR A 60 -8.51 0.47 -0.49
CA THR A 60 -8.70 -0.06 -1.83
C THR A 60 -7.73 0.62 -2.80
N LYS A 61 -7.05 -0.15 -3.64
CA LYS A 61 -6.14 0.37 -4.67
C LYS A 61 -6.59 -0.12 -6.03
N ILE A 62 -6.51 0.77 -7.02
CA ILE A 62 -7.03 0.52 -8.36
C ILE A 62 -5.97 0.94 -9.37
N VAL A 63 -5.70 0.04 -10.32
CA VAL A 63 -4.78 0.24 -11.43
C VAL A 63 -5.52 -0.01 -12.74
N TYR A 64 -5.37 0.91 -13.68
CA TYR A 64 -5.90 0.78 -15.03
C TYR A 64 -4.99 1.49 -16.02
N LYS A 65 -5.15 1.20 -17.32
CA LYS A 65 -4.38 1.81 -18.39
C LYS A 65 -5.28 2.68 -19.26
N GLU A 66 -4.83 3.89 -19.58
CA GLU A 66 -5.52 4.83 -20.45
C GLU A 66 -4.49 5.52 -21.35
N ASN A 67 -4.74 5.55 -22.68
CA ASN A 67 -3.83 6.18 -23.65
C ASN A 67 -2.37 5.73 -23.52
N GLY A 68 -2.16 4.43 -23.24
CA GLY A 68 -0.82 3.86 -23.07
C GLY A 68 -0.19 4.05 -21.69
N ARG A 69 -0.82 4.82 -20.78
CA ARG A 69 -0.27 5.15 -19.45
C ARG A 69 -1.02 4.44 -18.33
N LEU A 70 -0.28 3.96 -17.32
CA LEU A 70 -0.87 3.38 -16.12
C LEU A 70 -1.29 4.48 -15.13
N HIS A 71 -2.50 4.33 -14.60
CA HIS A 71 -3.07 5.19 -13.57
C HIS A 71 -3.23 4.40 -12.27
N PHE A 72 -2.89 5.05 -11.15
CA PHE A 72 -2.88 4.45 -9.82
C PHE A 72 -3.78 5.29 -8.92
N LYS A 73 -4.79 4.67 -8.30
CA LYS A 73 -5.73 5.35 -7.40
C LYS A 73 -5.85 4.60 -6.08
N THR A 74 -5.96 5.35 -4.99
CA THR A 74 -6.16 4.81 -3.64
C THR A 74 -7.40 5.44 -3.02
N PHE A 75 -8.20 4.61 -2.37
CA PHE A 75 -9.42 5.01 -1.68
C PHE A 75 -9.43 4.42 -0.28
N SER A 76 -9.95 5.19 0.68
CA SER A 76 -10.20 4.70 2.04
C SER A 76 -11.33 3.67 2.05
N SER A 77 -11.30 2.71 2.97
CA SER A 77 -12.44 1.81 3.22
C SER A 77 -13.73 2.55 3.55
N GLU A 78 -13.65 3.77 4.09
CA GLU A 78 -14.82 4.62 4.36
C GLU A 78 -15.51 5.10 3.07
N GLN A 79 -14.78 5.13 1.95
CA GLN A 79 -15.30 5.55 0.64
C GLN A 79 -15.79 4.35 -0.19
N GLN A 80 -15.94 3.17 0.44
CA GLN A 80 -16.19 1.92 -0.27
C GLN A 80 -17.44 1.97 -1.14
N GLU A 81 -18.53 2.59 -0.70
CA GLU A 81 -19.76 2.72 -1.51
C GLU A 81 -19.52 3.52 -2.79
N ASN A 82 -18.82 4.65 -2.69
CA ASN A 82 -18.48 5.48 -3.86
C ASN A 82 -17.57 4.74 -4.83
N VAL A 83 -16.62 3.95 -4.32
CA VAL A 83 -15.73 3.13 -5.14
C VAL A 83 -16.51 2.03 -5.86
N LEU A 84 -17.44 1.36 -5.18
CA LEU A 84 -18.30 0.35 -5.80
C LEU A 84 -19.16 0.95 -6.90
N GLN A 85 -19.80 2.10 -6.67
CA GLN A 85 -20.58 2.80 -7.70
C GLN A 85 -19.73 3.17 -8.91
N TRP A 86 -18.52 3.69 -8.68
CA TRP A 86 -17.58 4.01 -9.74
C TRP A 86 -17.16 2.77 -10.53
N LEU A 87 -16.84 1.67 -9.85
CA LEU A 87 -16.49 0.39 -10.47
C LEU A 87 -17.66 -0.21 -11.26
N THR A 88 -18.91 -0.07 -10.81
CA THR A 88 -20.10 -0.51 -11.56
C THR A 88 -20.21 0.18 -12.91
N LEU A 89 -19.85 1.47 -12.99
CA LEU A 89 -19.81 2.18 -14.27
C LEU A 89 -18.67 1.68 -15.16
N LEU A 90 -17.49 1.42 -14.59
CA LEU A 90 -16.34 0.90 -15.35
C LEU A 90 -16.57 -0.52 -15.86
N ALA A 91 -17.15 -1.39 -15.04
CA ALA A 91 -17.41 -2.80 -15.34
C ALA A 91 -18.27 -3.01 -16.60
N LYS A 92 -19.01 -2.00 -17.05
CA LYS A 92 -19.79 -2.07 -18.30
C LYS A 92 -18.92 -2.14 -19.57
N HIS A 93 -17.68 -1.68 -19.47
CA HIS A 93 -16.76 -1.56 -20.62
C HIS A 93 -15.37 -2.16 -20.33
N HIS A 94 -15.16 -2.68 -19.12
CA HIS A 94 -13.87 -3.13 -18.64
C HIS A 94 -14.02 -4.45 -17.87
N LYS A 95 -13.00 -5.31 -17.96
CA LYS A 95 -12.92 -6.52 -17.14
C LYS A 95 -12.26 -6.18 -15.81
N LEU A 96 -12.94 -6.51 -14.71
CA LEU A 96 -12.40 -6.32 -13.37
C LEU A 96 -11.64 -7.57 -12.94
N TYR A 97 -10.41 -7.38 -12.47
CA TYR A 97 -9.62 -8.39 -11.78
C TYR A 97 -9.42 -7.93 -10.34
N ILE A 98 -10.03 -8.64 -9.40
CA ILE A 98 -10.14 -8.20 -8.00
C ILE A 98 -9.34 -9.14 -7.11
N THR A 99 -8.54 -8.55 -6.23
CA THR A 99 -7.71 -9.23 -5.24
C THR A 99 -7.86 -8.58 -3.86
N GLY A 100 -7.16 -9.12 -2.86
CA GLY A 100 -7.19 -8.65 -1.48
C GLY A 100 -8.32 -9.24 -0.64
N GLY A 101 -8.28 -8.99 0.67
CA GLY A 101 -9.18 -9.64 1.64
C GLY A 101 -10.70 -9.39 1.46
N LYS A 102 -11.13 -8.39 0.67
CA LYS A 102 -12.54 -8.16 0.34
C LYS A 102 -12.94 -8.67 -1.05
N ALA A 103 -12.04 -9.33 -1.78
CA ALA A 103 -12.27 -9.74 -3.16
C ALA A 103 -13.52 -10.63 -3.32
N GLU A 104 -13.66 -11.66 -2.49
CA GLU A 104 -14.82 -12.58 -2.54
C GLU A 104 -16.15 -11.83 -2.36
N LYS A 105 -16.23 -10.98 -1.33
CA LYS A 105 -17.41 -10.13 -1.07
C LYS A 105 -17.72 -9.20 -2.24
N TRP A 106 -16.69 -8.71 -2.94
CA TRP A 106 -16.89 -7.84 -4.10
C TRP A 106 -17.24 -8.66 -5.34
N GLY A 107 -16.84 -9.94 -5.43
CA GLY A 107 -17.26 -10.88 -6.46
C GLY A 107 -18.77 -11.10 -6.46
N GLU A 108 -19.41 -11.10 -5.29
CA GLU A 108 -20.89 -11.13 -5.19
C GLU A 108 -21.54 -9.88 -5.82
N THR A 109 -20.89 -8.72 -5.70
CA THR A 109 -21.36 -7.44 -6.29
C THR A 109 -21.07 -7.35 -7.79
N PHE A 110 -19.97 -7.98 -8.24
CA PHE A 110 -19.54 -8.01 -9.63
C PHE A 110 -19.38 -9.45 -10.11
N PRO A 111 -20.48 -10.16 -10.48
CA PRO A 111 -20.42 -11.57 -10.88
C PRO A 111 -19.54 -11.86 -12.11
N GLN A 112 -19.23 -10.83 -12.90
CA GLN A 112 -18.37 -10.91 -14.09
C GLN A 112 -16.89 -10.57 -13.78
N ALA A 113 -16.57 -10.24 -12.53
CA ALA A 113 -15.20 -9.98 -12.11
C ALA A 113 -14.43 -11.29 -11.92
N HIS A 114 -13.13 -11.24 -12.20
CA HIS A 114 -12.21 -12.34 -11.97
C HIS A 114 -11.55 -12.16 -10.61
N ILE A 115 -11.71 -13.15 -9.73
CA ILE A 115 -11.04 -13.14 -8.43
C ILE A 115 -9.62 -13.69 -8.57
N VAL A 116 -8.66 -12.93 -8.07
CA VAL A 116 -7.23 -13.27 -8.10
C VAL A 116 -6.73 -13.42 -6.68
N GLY A 117 -6.04 -14.52 -6.38
CA GLY A 117 -5.43 -14.74 -5.06
C GLY A 117 -4.44 -13.62 -4.70
N GLU A 118 -4.56 -13.08 -3.48
CA GLU A 118 -3.80 -11.91 -3.01
C GLU A 118 -2.30 -12.06 -3.19
N PHE A 119 -1.73 -13.20 -2.76
CA PHE A 119 -0.29 -13.40 -2.82
C PHE A 119 0.22 -13.47 -4.26
N ILE A 120 -0.51 -14.14 -5.15
CA ILE A 120 -0.14 -14.22 -6.57
C ILE A 120 -0.16 -12.83 -7.21
N ALA A 121 -1.21 -12.05 -6.94
CA ALA A 121 -1.32 -10.68 -7.44
C ALA A 121 -0.18 -9.80 -6.89
N VAL A 122 0.06 -9.83 -5.58
CA VAL A 122 1.12 -9.03 -4.94
C VAL A 122 2.50 -9.37 -5.52
N CYS A 123 2.85 -10.64 -5.67
CA CYS A 123 4.16 -11.02 -6.20
C CYS A 123 4.30 -10.70 -7.69
N SER A 124 3.25 -10.92 -8.49
CA SER A 124 3.23 -10.57 -9.92
C SER A 124 3.43 -9.06 -10.11
N GLY A 125 2.68 -8.25 -9.37
CA GLY A 125 2.81 -6.80 -9.46
C GLY A 125 4.14 -6.27 -8.92
N ALA A 126 4.71 -6.90 -7.88
CA ALA A 126 6.05 -6.54 -7.40
C ALA A 126 7.13 -6.80 -8.45
N LYS A 127 7.09 -7.95 -9.14
CA LYS A 127 8.00 -8.25 -10.26
C LYS A 127 7.85 -7.24 -11.39
N LEU A 128 6.62 -6.93 -11.79
CA LEU A 128 6.35 -5.95 -12.85
C LEU A 128 6.86 -4.56 -12.46
N LEU A 129 6.64 -4.14 -11.22
CA LEU A 129 7.06 -2.85 -10.71
C LEU A 129 8.59 -2.69 -10.73
N LEU A 130 9.32 -3.69 -10.22
CA LEU A 130 10.79 -3.67 -10.23
C LEU A 130 11.35 -3.60 -11.66
N LYS A 131 10.72 -4.33 -12.60
CA LYS A 131 11.07 -4.29 -14.01
C LYS A 131 10.84 -2.90 -14.62
N GLU A 132 9.71 -2.25 -14.33
CA GLU A 132 9.41 -0.88 -14.78
C GLU A 132 10.41 0.14 -14.20
N GLU A 133 10.85 -0.06 -12.97
CA GLU A 133 11.87 0.75 -12.28
C GLU A 133 13.32 0.36 -12.66
N LYS A 134 13.51 -0.46 -13.71
CA LYS A 134 14.81 -0.92 -14.23
C LYS A 134 15.69 -1.64 -13.20
N SER A 135 15.07 -2.24 -12.19
CA SER A 135 15.71 -3.15 -11.25
C SER A 135 15.49 -4.58 -11.72
N ASP A 136 16.45 -5.15 -12.46
CA ASP A 136 16.38 -6.54 -12.96
C ASP A 136 16.75 -7.57 -11.89
N LEU A 137 16.01 -7.54 -10.77
CA LEU A 137 16.19 -8.47 -9.66
C LEU A 137 15.43 -9.76 -9.95
N LYS A 138 16.19 -10.82 -10.24
CA LYS A 138 15.64 -12.15 -10.53
C LYS A 138 15.14 -12.88 -9.29
N GLN A 139 15.76 -12.62 -8.13
CA GLN A 139 15.43 -13.27 -6.87
C GLN A 139 15.53 -12.26 -5.72
N PHE A 140 14.54 -12.25 -4.83
CA PHE A 140 14.49 -11.34 -3.70
C PHE A 140 13.52 -11.83 -2.62
N ILE A 141 13.67 -11.31 -1.41
CA ILE A 141 12.66 -11.40 -0.37
C ILE A 141 11.70 -10.24 -0.54
N LEU A 142 10.41 -10.53 -0.72
CA LEU A 142 9.36 -9.53 -0.77
C LEU A 142 8.71 -9.41 0.61
N ILE A 143 8.75 -8.21 1.19
CA ILE A 143 8.13 -7.90 2.47
C ILE A 143 6.94 -6.97 2.21
N ASN A 144 5.73 -7.52 2.29
CA ASN A 144 4.50 -6.74 2.12
C ASN A 144 3.96 -6.27 3.47
N ILE A 145 4.16 -4.99 3.79
CA ILE A 145 3.74 -4.33 5.03
C ILE A 145 2.41 -3.62 4.79
N GLY A 146 1.33 -4.40 4.82
CA GLY A 146 -0.06 -3.93 4.78
C GLY A 146 -0.62 -3.69 6.17
N THR A 147 -1.84 -4.17 6.43
CA THR A 147 -2.42 -4.17 7.79
C THR A 147 -1.59 -5.03 8.74
N GLY A 148 -1.21 -6.24 8.32
CA GLY A 148 -0.11 -7.02 8.89
C GLY A 148 1.06 -7.10 7.91
N THR A 149 1.98 -8.03 8.14
CA THR A 149 3.14 -8.24 7.27
C THR A 149 3.17 -9.67 6.74
N SER A 150 3.43 -9.84 5.44
CA SER A 150 3.74 -11.14 4.82
C SER A 150 5.11 -11.09 4.13
N ILE A 151 5.88 -12.15 4.28
CA ILE A 151 7.24 -12.29 3.76
C ILE A 151 7.25 -13.43 2.75
N PHE A 152 7.75 -13.15 1.54
CA PHE A 152 7.79 -14.10 0.45
C PHE A 152 9.20 -14.25 -0.11
N LYS A 153 9.52 -15.46 -0.56
CA LYS A 153 10.58 -15.68 -1.54
C LYS A 153 10.00 -15.46 -2.92
N VAL A 154 10.67 -14.64 -3.72
CA VAL A 154 10.31 -14.41 -5.12
C VAL A 154 11.49 -14.79 -5.99
N ASP A 155 11.27 -15.67 -6.96
CA ASP A 155 12.26 -16.09 -7.94
C ASP A 155 11.61 -16.35 -9.32
N GLU A 156 12.38 -16.87 -10.27
CA GLU A 156 11.88 -17.25 -11.60
C GLU A 156 10.82 -18.36 -11.57
N ASN A 157 10.85 -19.22 -10.56
CA ASN A 157 9.93 -20.36 -10.42
C ASN A 157 8.58 -19.95 -9.81
N GLY A 158 8.53 -18.81 -9.12
CA GLY A 158 7.26 -18.27 -8.65
C GLY A 158 7.37 -17.36 -7.45
N CYS A 159 6.38 -17.49 -6.56
CA CYS A 159 6.32 -16.79 -5.29
C CYS A 159 5.90 -17.78 -4.20
N GLU A 160 6.69 -17.87 -3.14
CA GLU A 160 6.46 -18.73 -1.99
C GLU A 160 6.34 -17.89 -0.74
N ARG A 161 5.27 -18.07 0.04
CA ARG A 161 5.11 -17.36 1.31
C ARG A 161 5.91 -18.08 2.40
N LEU A 162 6.96 -17.44 2.91
CA LEU A 162 7.83 -18.00 3.92
C LEU A 162 7.28 -17.78 5.33
N LEU A 163 6.89 -16.54 5.64
CA LEU A 163 6.48 -16.13 6.98
C LEU A 163 5.38 -15.05 6.94
N GLY A 164 4.85 -14.73 8.12
CA GLY A 164 4.08 -13.50 8.32
C GLY A 164 4.01 -13.10 9.79
N SER A 165 3.57 -11.88 10.02
CA SER A 165 3.40 -11.29 11.34
C SER A 165 2.16 -10.40 11.39
N GLY A 166 1.54 -10.32 12.56
CA GLY A 166 0.47 -9.35 12.83
C GLY A 166 0.98 -7.91 12.94
N LEU A 167 2.30 -7.71 13.02
CA LEU A 167 2.91 -6.38 13.08
C LEU A 167 2.94 -5.75 11.69
N GLY A 168 2.30 -4.59 11.56
CA GLY A 168 2.22 -3.83 10.32
C GLY A 168 1.48 -2.51 10.53
N GLY A 169 0.84 -2.00 9.49
CA GLY A 169 0.10 -0.74 9.55
C GLY A 169 -1.11 -0.76 10.49
N GLY A 170 -1.74 -1.93 10.66
CA GLY A 170 -2.81 -2.11 11.63
C GLY A 170 -2.34 -1.92 13.07
N THR A 171 -1.15 -2.46 13.40
CA THR A 171 -0.51 -2.22 14.70
C THR A 171 -0.09 -0.77 14.85
N PHE A 172 0.52 -0.18 13.83
CA PHE A 172 0.93 1.22 13.86
C PHE A 172 -0.26 2.16 14.14
N MET A 173 -1.39 1.96 13.44
CA MET A 173 -2.61 2.74 13.66
C MET A 173 -3.28 2.42 15.00
N GLY A 174 -3.49 1.14 15.29
CA GLY A 174 -4.25 0.71 16.47
C GLY A 174 -3.52 0.96 17.77
N LEU A 175 -2.29 0.43 17.90
CA LEU A 175 -1.49 0.63 19.11
C LEU A 175 -0.97 2.07 19.19
N GLY A 176 -0.64 2.70 18.06
CA GLY A 176 -0.29 4.12 18.03
C GLY A 176 -1.40 4.99 18.59
N GLY A 177 -2.65 4.77 18.16
CA GLY A 177 -3.80 5.49 18.70
C GLY A 177 -4.10 5.20 20.16
N LEU A 178 -3.87 3.97 20.65
CA LEU A 178 -3.96 3.69 22.08
C LEU A 178 -2.89 4.44 22.90
N LEU A 179 -1.69 4.62 22.35
CA LEU A 179 -0.58 5.29 23.04
C LEU A 179 -0.69 6.83 23.05
N THR A 180 -1.37 7.41 22.06
CA THR A 180 -1.38 8.88 21.84
C THR A 180 -2.76 9.50 21.85
N GLY A 181 -3.81 8.71 21.65
CA GLY A 181 -5.17 9.19 21.39
C GLY A 181 -5.41 9.66 19.95
N GLU A 182 -4.41 9.57 19.06
CA GLU A 182 -4.56 10.00 17.66
C GLU A 182 -5.11 8.88 16.77
N SER A 183 -5.90 9.23 15.77
CA SER A 183 -6.48 8.28 14.79
C SER A 183 -6.14 8.59 13.34
N ASP A 184 -5.53 9.74 13.06
CA ASP A 184 -5.07 10.11 11.72
C ASP A 184 -3.68 9.52 11.44
N TYR A 185 -3.55 8.87 10.27
CA TYR A 185 -2.31 8.23 9.87
C TYR A 185 -1.16 9.21 9.72
N TYR A 186 -1.40 10.38 9.12
CA TYR A 186 -0.34 11.35 8.88
C TYR A 186 0.11 12.02 10.16
N GLU A 187 -0.80 12.20 11.13
CA GLU A 187 -0.45 12.68 12.46
C GLU A 187 0.40 11.67 13.23
N LEU A 188 0.05 10.38 13.21
CA LEU A 188 0.89 9.33 13.83
C LEU A 188 2.28 9.28 13.18
N VAL A 189 2.38 9.44 11.87
CA VAL A 189 3.65 9.53 11.14
C VAL A 189 4.45 10.79 11.52
N ARG A 190 3.77 11.93 11.71
CA ARG A 190 4.41 13.17 12.15
C ARG A 190 5.03 13.00 13.54
N LEU A 191 4.25 12.45 14.48
CA LEU A 191 4.69 12.17 15.84
C LEU A 191 5.87 11.19 15.88
N SER A 192 5.82 10.10 15.09
CA SER A 192 6.90 9.11 15.07
C SER A 192 8.22 9.68 14.54
N LYS A 193 8.16 10.66 13.62
CA LYS A 193 9.34 11.34 13.10
C LYS A 193 10.01 12.26 14.13
N GLU A 194 9.23 12.86 15.02
CA GLU A 194 9.71 13.85 16.00
C GLU A 194 10.21 13.21 17.30
N GLY A 195 9.86 11.95 17.54
CA GLY A 195 10.18 11.23 18.76
C GLY A 195 11.59 10.67 18.84
N LYS A 196 11.96 10.31 20.07
CA LYS A 196 13.24 9.71 20.44
C LYS A 196 13.02 8.37 21.11
N ARG A 197 13.33 7.28 20.41
CA ARG A 197 13.10 5.91 20.94
C ARG A 197 13.94 5.65 22.18
N GLU A 198 15.11 6.25 22.30
CA GLU A 198 16.02 6.06 23.45
C GLU A 198 15.47 6.55 24.78
N LEU A 199 14.36 7.31 24.78
CA LEU A 199 13.65 7.70 25.99
C LEU A 199 12.62 6.65 26.45
N VAL A 200 12.31 5.66 25.60
CA VAL A 200 11.25 4.66 25.81
C VAL A 200 11.79 3.22 25.71
N ASP A 201 12.66 2.94 24.74
CA ASP A 201 13.31 1.65 24.51
C ASP A 201 14.57 1.52 25.35
N LEU A 202 14.75 0.38 26.02
CA LEU A 202 15.98 0.03 26.71
C LEU A 202 16.99 -0.52 25.70
N SER A 203 18.14 0.14 25.57
CA SER A 203 19.24 -0.27 24.68
C SER A 203 20.21 -1.21 25.37
N VAL A 204 21.07 -1.88 24.60
CA VAL A 204 22.16 -2.71 25.13
C VAL A 204 23.12 -1.87 25.98
N ARG A 205 23.40 -0.62 25.58
CA ARG A 205 24.18 0.33 26.38
C ARG A 205 23.60 0.54 27.78
N ASP A 206 22.27 0.62 27.87
CA ASP A 206 21.59 0.83 29.15
C ASP A 206 21.73 -0.40 30.08
N VAL A 207 21.95 -1.60 29.52
CA VAL A 207 22.12 -2.84 30.29
C VAL A 207 23.57 -3.04 30.72
N TYR A 208 24.53 -2.77 29.84
CA TYR A 208 25.95 -3.05 30.08
C TYR A 208 26.73 -1.85 30.63
N GLU A 209 26.13 -0.65 30.65
CA GLU A 209 26.72 0.59 31.14
C GLU A 209 28.10 0.89 30.52
N ALA A 210 29.18 0.68 31.28
CA ALA A 210 30.58 0.91 30.89
C ALA A 210 31.38 -0.40 30.66
N MET A 211 30.71 -1.55 30.65
CA MET A 211 31.33 -2.85 30.35
C MET A 211 31.36 -3.09 28.83
N ASN A 212 32.32 -3.90 28.38
CA ASN A 212 32.35 -4.34 26.99
C ASN A 212 31.10 -5.14 26.64
N SER A 213 30.28 -4.62 25.74
CA SER A 213 29.10 -5.32 25.24
C SER A 213 29.47 -6.36 24.18
N PRO A 214 28.84 -7.57 24.18
CA PRO A 214 29.06 -8.57 23.14
C PRO A 214 28.40 -8.23 21.79
N VAL A 215 27.53 -7.22 21.76
CA VAL A 215 26.79 -6.75 20.56
C VAL A 215 26.80 -5.21 20.51
N PRO A 216 26.51 -4.56 19.37
CA PRO A 216 26.54 -3.10 19.31
C PRO A 216 25.61 -2.43 20.34
N GLU A 217 26.15 -1.42 21.02
CA GLU A 217 25.52 -0.74 22.15
C GLU A 217 24.18 -0.06 21.82
N HIS A 218 24.03 0.41 20.58
CA HIS A 218 22.83 1.11 20.12
C HIS A 218 21.64 0.16 19.84
N LEU A 219 21.85 -1.15 19.89
CA LEU A 219 20.79 -2.13 19.68
C LEU A 219 19.76 -2.08 20.80
N THR A 220 18.51 -2.39 20.46
CA THR A 220 17.45 -2.54 21.44
C THR A 220 17.67 -3.83 22.24
N ALA A 221 17.74 -3.70 23.56
CA ALA A 221 17.67 -4.84 24.48
C ALA A 221 16.21 -5.20 24.80
N SER A 222 15.36 -4.18 24.98
CA SER A 222 13.92 -4.36 25.19
C SER A 222 13.12 -3.13 24.77
N ASN A 223 12.20 -3.31 23.79
CA ASN A 223 11.31 -2.24 23.35
C ASN A 223 10.37 -1.83 24.50
N PHE A 224 10.10 -0.53 24.64
CA PHE A 224 9.22 0.09 25.65
C PHE A 224 9.60 -0.08 27.13
N ALA A 225 10.71 -0.75 27.46
CA ALA A 225 11.04 -1.07 28.86
C ALA A 225 11.34 0.14 29.78
N LYS A 226 11.69 1.31 29.23
CA LYS A 226 11.80 2.58 30.00
C LYS A 226 10.53 3.43 29.96
N GLY A 227 9.61 3.11 29.05
CA GLY A 227 8.42 3.91 28.81
C GLY A 227 7.36 3.74 29.90
N ASP A 228 6.63 4.81 30.15
CA ASP A 228 5.48 4.83 31.05
C ASP A 228 4.34 5.70 30.50
N SER A 229 3.27 5.88 31.27
CA SER A 229 2.14 6.70 30.87
C SER A 229 2.50 8.18 30.68
N SER A 230 3.53 8.68 31.37
CA SER A 230 4.00 10.08 31.31
C SER A 230 4.91 10.38 30.12
N SER A 231 5.49 9.34 29.51
CA SER A 231 6.35 9.48 28.34
C SER A 231 5.64 10.20 27.19
N LYS A 232 6.39 11.02 26.43
CA LYS A 232 5.81 11.85 25.36
C LYS A 232 5.20 10.99 24.26
N LYS A 233 4.17 11.52 23.61
CA LYS A 233 3.45 10.84 22.53
C LYS A 233 4.38 10.49 21.37
N GLU A 234 5.24 11.44 21.01
CA GLU A 234 6.25 11.35 19.97
C GLU A 234 7.22 10.21 20.25
N ASP A 235 7.78 10.15 21.46
CA ASP A 235 8.76 9.14 21.87
C ASP A 235 8.14 7.73 21.87
N LYS A 236 6.90 7.59 22.37
CA LYS A 236 6.13 6.34 22.31
C LYS A 236 5.91 5.87 20.86
N LEU A 237 5.63 6.80 19.93
CA LEU A 237 5.39 6.47 18.53
C LEU A 237 6.68 6.16 17.76
N ARG A 238 7.79 6.81 18.09
CA ARG A 238 9.09 6.43 17.54
C ARG A 238 9.48 5.03 18.00
N ALA A 239 9.33 4.71 19.29
CA ALA A 239 9.56 3.36 19.83
C ALA A 239 8.65 2.30 19.19
N LEU A 240 7.36 2.62 18.97
CA LEU A 240 6.43 1.72 18.28
C LEU A 240 6.89 1.42 16.85
N THR A 241 7.27 2.46 16.11
CA THR A 241 7.73 2.36 14.72
C THR A 241 8.97 1.47 14.64
N ASN A 242 9.91 1.71 15.55
CA ASN A 242 11.12 0.91 15.68
C ASN A 242 10.83 -0.56 15.97
N MET A 243 9.99 -0.86 16.97
CA MET A 243 9.63 -2.23 17.33
C MET A 243 9.01 -3.01 16.14
N ILE A 244 8.14 -2.34 15.36
CA ILE A 244 7.56 -2.92 14.14
C ILE A 244 8.66 -3.22 13.12
N ALA A 245 9.54 -2.25 12.84
CA ALA A 245 10.63 -2.40 11.87
C ALA A 245 11.62 -3.49 12.27
N GLU A 246 12.14 -3.46 13.50
CA GLU A 246 13.10 -4.42 14.04
C GLU A 246 12.56 -5.84 13.93
N THR A 247 11.31 -6.05 14.35
CA THR A 247 10.69 -7.39 14.29
C THR A 247 10.54 -7.86 12.85
N ILE A 248 10.11 -7.00 11.93
CA ILE A 248 9.96 -7.35 10.51
C ILE A 248 11.31 -7.71 9.88
N ILE A 249 12.36 -6.91 10.12
CA ILE A 249 13.70 -7.16 9.57
C ILE A 249 14.27 -8.46 10.12
N LEU A 250 14.14 -8.72 11.42
CA LEU A 250 14.65 -9.94 12.04
C LEU A 250 13.94 -11.18 11.47
N LEU A 251 12.61 -11.15 11.31
CA LEU A 251 11.86 -12.24 10.68
C LEU A 251 12.26 -12.43 9.21
N ALA A 252 12.39 -11.34 8.44
CA ALA A 252 12.80 -11.42 7.05
C ALA A 252 14.23 -11.96 6.90
N SER A 253 15.14 -11.55 7.79
CA SER A 253 16.53 -12.02 7.84
C SER A 253 16.60 -13.51 8.14
N GLN A 254 15.85 -13.99 9.14
CA GLN A 254 15.77 -15.42 9.44
C GLN A 254 15.19 -16.23 8.27
N ALA A 255 14.12 -15.74 7.62
CA ALA A 255 13.56 -16.38 6.44
C ALA A 255 14.54 -16.40 5.25
N SER A 256 15.34 -15.36 5.09
CA SER A 256 16.27 -15.22 3.97
C SER A 256 17.48 -16.15 4.05
N GLN A 257 17.93 -16.51 5.25
CA GLN A 257 19.16 -17.29 5.47
C GLN A 257 19.12 -18.66 4.77
N ALA A 258 17.98 -19.35 4.82
CA ALA A 258 17.80 -20.64 4.16
C ALA A 258 17.91 -20.55 2.62
N HIS A 259 17.72 -19.35 2.05
CA HIS A 259 17.71 -19.12 0.61
C HIS A 259 18.88 -18.29 0.10
N LYS A 260 19.75 -17.76 0.98
CA LYS A 260 20.90 -16.90 0.65
C LYS A 260 20.50 -15.69 -0.22
N LEU A 261 19.36 -15.07 0.10
CA LEU A 261 18.85 -13.90 -0.60
C LEU A 261 19.08 -12.65 0.24
N GLU A 262 19.76 -11.65 -0.33
CA GLU A 262 20.10 -10.42 0.39
C GLU A 262 19.24 -9.23 -0.04
N HIS A 263 18.58 -9.29 -1.20
CA HIS A 263 17.72 -8.19 -1.66
C HIS A 263 16.34 -8.24 -0.99
N PHE A 264 16.04 -7.23 -0.18
CA PHE A 264 14.78 -7.12 0.57
C PHE A 264 13.94 -6.01 -0.04
N VAL A 265 12.87 -6.39 -0.73
CA VAL A 265 11.95 -5.48 -1.40
C VAL A 265 10.77 -5.21 -0.47
N PHE A 266 10.68 -3.98 0.03
CA PHE A 266 9.63 -3.55 0.95
C PHE A 266 8.51 -2.84 0.19
N ILE A 267 7.29 -3.37 0.31
CA ILE A 267 6.08 -2.82 -0.30
C ILE A 267 4.96 -2.66 0.74
N GLY A 268 3.82 -2.12 0.32
CA GLY A 268 2.66 -1.91 1.18
C GLY A 268 2.42 -0.45 1.53
N SER A 269 1.17 -0.13 1.89
CA SER A 269 0.73 1.26 2.08
C SER A 269 1.28 1.92 3.34
N THR A 270 1.69 1.12 4.34
CA THR A 270 2.25 1.61 5.61
C THR A 270 3.59 2.34 5.43
N LEU A 271 4.28 2.07 4.31
CA LEU A 271 5.53 2.73 3.95
C LEU A 271 5.29 4.10 3.29
N LYS A 272 4.06 4.37 2.84
CA LYS A 272 3.74 5.60 2.11
C LYS A 272 3.81 6.79 3.06
N SER A 273 4.64 7.76 2.69
CA SER A 273 4.88 8.98 3.49
C SER A 273 5.41 8.72 4.91
N ASN A 274 5.90 7.52 5.23
CA ASN A 274 6.41 7.17 6.56
C ASN A 274 7.95 7.02 6.55
N PRO A 275 8.70 8.13 6.59
CA PRO A 275 10.16 8.09 6.53
C PRO A 275 10.79 7.43 7.77
N ALA A 276 10.18 7.58 8.96
CA ALA A 276 10.68 6.97 10.19
C ALA A 276 10.69 5.43 10.08
N LEU A 277 9.59 4.83 9.58
CA LEU A 277 9.55 3.40 9.34
C LEU A 277 10.57 2.95 8.31
N LYS A 278 10.76 3.70 7.22
CA LYS A 278 11.78 3.36 6.21
C LYS A 278 13.18 3.43 6.79
N GLU A 279 13.49 4.47 7.58
CA GLU A 279 14.77 4.61 8.28
C GLU A 279 15.01 3.41 9.21
N ASP A 280 14.04 3.07 10.05
CA ASP A 280 14.15 1.93 10.97
C ASP A 280 14.25 0.58 10.22
N LEU A 281 13.63 0.44 9.04
CA LEU A 281 13.77 -0.73 8.16
C LEU A 281 15.13 -0.85 7.48
N THR A 282 15.98 0.19 7.58
CA THR A 282 17.34 0.21 7.03
C THR A 282 18.44 0.16 8.10
N GLN A 283 18.07 0.19 9.39
CA GLN A 283 19.02 0.41 10.48
C GLN A 283 20.00 -0.75 10.72
N PHE A 284 19.65 -1.98 10.31
CA PHE A 284 20.46 -3.17 10.56
C PHE A 284 21.38 -3.61 9.41
N GLN A 285 21.61 -2.77 8.40
CA GLN A 285 22.47 -3.15 7.25
C GLN A 285 23.94 -3.43 7.63
N GLU A 286 24.44 -2.88 8.74
CA GLU A 286 25.79 -3.17 9.23
C GLU A 286 25.90 -4.54 9.95
N LEU A 287 24.77 -5.08 10.39
CA LEU A 287 24.69 -6.29 11.20
C LEU A 287 24.13 -7.49 10.45
N LEU A 288 23.23 -7.24 9.51
CA LEU A 288 22.51 -8.24 8.75
C LEU A 288 22.81 -8.03 7.27
N SER A 289 23.13 -9.10 6.56
CA SER A 289 23.40 -9.08 5.12
C SER A 289 22.11 -8.93 4.33
N TYR A 290 21.62 -7.69 4.21
CA TYR A 290 20.52 -7.36 3.30
C TYR A 290 20.68 -5.97 2.65
N THR A 291 20.13 -5.84 1.45
CA THR A 291 20.01 -4.59 0.70
C THR A 291 18.52 -4.22 0.61
N PRO A 292 18.09 -3.16 1.30
CA PRO A 292 16.70 -2.71 1.29
C PRO A 292 16.35 -1.96 0.00
N ILE A 293 15.21 -2.29 -0.58
CA ILE A 293 14.68 -1.68 -1.80
C ILE A 293 13.23 -1.25 -1.55
N PHE A 294 12.91 0.00 -1.88
CA PHE A 294 11.59 0.59 -1.68
C PHE A 294 11.03 1.10 -3.01
N PRO A 295 10.31 0.27 -3.78
CA PRO A 295 9.73 0.71 -5.04
C PRO A 295 8.75 1.86 -4.86
N GLU A 296 8.73 2.82 -5.79
CA GLU A 296 7.95 4.07 -5.66
C GLU A 296 6.45 3.77 -5.52
N LYS A 297 5.96 2.80 -6.31
CA LYS A 297 4.55 2.38 -6.31
C LYS A 297 4.31 1.06 -5.59
N GLY A 298 5.18 0.69 -4.64
CA GLY A 298 5.08 -0.59 -3.91
C GLY A 298 3.70 -0.83 -3.27
N ALA A 299 3.00 0.22 -2.83
CA ALA A 299 1.65 0.12 -2.28
C ALA A 299 0.58 -0.41 -3.25
N TYR A 300 0.87 -0.47 -4.56
CA TYR A 300 -0.05 -0.89 -5.61
C TYR A 300 0.25 -2.27 -6.16
N ALA A 301 1.24 -3.01 -5.62
CA ALA A 301 1.66 -4.31 -6.13
C ALA A 301 0.49 -5.29 -6.32
N GLY A 302 -0.44 -5.40 -5.36
CA GLY A 302 -1.63 -6.24 -5.50
C GLY A 302 -2.51 -5.84 -6.69
N SER A 303 -2.90 -4.57 -6.79
CA SER A 303 -3.75 -4.07 -7.88
C SER A 303 -3.04 -4.13 -9.25
N LEU A 304 -1.72 -3.90 -9.27
CA LEU A 304 -0.92 -3.96 -10.49
C LEU A 304 -0.77 -5.41 -10.99
N GLY A 305 -0.56 -6.36 -10.08
CA GLY A 305 -0.50 -7.77 -10.48
C GLY A 305 -1.86 -8.32 -10.90
N ALA A 306 -2.96 -7.91 -10.26
CA ALA A 306 -4.30 -8.25 -10.72
C ALA A 306 -4.56 -7.71 -12.14
N PHE A 307 -4.15 -6.45 -12.40
CA PHE A 307 -4.21 -5.86 -13.74
C PHE A 307 -3.37 -6.66 -14.75
N GLU A 308 -2.14 -7.04 -14.40
CA GLU A 308 -1.23 -7.75 -15.30
C GLU A 308 -1.72 -9.17 -15.64
N ILE A 309 -2.18 -9.91 -14.63
CA ILE A 309 -2.78 -11.24 -14.81
C ILE A 309 -3.97 -11.17 -15.75
N GLY A 310 -4.83 -10.15 -15.58
CA GLY A 310 -5.94 -9.94 -16.51
C GLY A 310 -5.46 -9.60 -17.91
N ARG A 311 -4.47 -8.70 -18.04
CA ARG A 311 -3.90 -8.35 -19.34
C ARG A 311 -3.33 -9.57 -20.08
N GLU A 312 -2.69 -10.50 -19.38
CA GLU A 312 -2.14 -11.72 -19.98
C GLU A 312 -3.22 -12.74 -20.37
N ALA A 313 -4.25 -12.91 -19.54
CA ALA A 313 -5.39 -13.76 -19.84
C ALA A 313 -6.11 -13.30 -21.13
N GLU A 314 -6.33 -12.00 -21.26
CA GLU A 314 -6.94 -11.40 -22.45
C GLU A 314 -6.06 -11.53 -23.70
N HIS A 315 -4.73 -11.46 -23.58
CA HIS A 315 -3.84 -11.70 -24.72
C HIS A 315 -3.80 -13.17 -25.15
N SER A 316 -4.04 -14.11 -24.23
CA SER A 316 -3.95 -15.55 -24.50
C SER A 316 -5.23 -16.10 -25.14
N GLN A 317 -6.41 -15.63 -24.71
CA GLN A 317 -7.70 -15.97 -25.34
C GLN A 317 -7.80 -15.51 -26.80
N ASN A 318 -7.00 -14.52 -27.21
CA ASN A 318 -6.98 -13.98 -28.57
C ASN A 318 -5.96 -14.68 -29.50
N ARG A 319 -5.17 -15.64 -28.99
CA ARG A 319 -4.21 -16.43 -29.78
C ARG A 319 -4.71 -17.85 -30.10
N GLN A 320 -5.88 -18.22 -29.57
CA GLN A 320 -6.63 -19.43 -29.90
C GLN A 320 -7.76 -19.08 -30.87
#